data_AF-A0AAV7NLA4-F1
#
_entry.id   AF-A0AAV7NLA4-F1
#
_cell.length_a   1.000
_cell.length_b   1.000
_cell.length_c   1.000
_cell.angle_alpha   90.00
_cell.angle_beta   90.00
_cell.angle_gamma   90.00
#
_symmetry.space_group_name_H-M   'P 1'
#
loop_
_entity.id
_entity.type
_entity.pdbx_description
1 polymer ?
#
loop_
_entity_poly.entity_id
_entity_poly.type
_entity_poly.pdbx_seq_one_letter_code
_entity_poly.pdbx_strand_id
1 'polypeptide(L)'
;MYVLSEKQKQQNVAICMLKSDRVSWWGNTLSMLQRLKEQQFIIAAVLVEDSNNHHLMLETNEWNIIEGLVELLQPFKQVAEMMSTSKYPTISMVKPLLHMLLNTTLNVKDTDVKEISMAKEVIAKELSSAYQHTPEIDMFLNVATFLDPRCKKLPFLSAFERAQVENRVVEEAKGLLERGKDGSFEPEEKTFALPEEPPVKKMIISSSQAPTTNINNMLAEIFCQSGGTEGQEELHAQVVEELSNFKSQKVLGLSEDPLKWWSDRLALFPVLPKVLQKYWCILATRVFPERLFGSPTNVVSAKRNRLAPAHVDEQIFLYENTRNWSEPEPEDEDEGEWGLQQEHIFNLSDSSSFFTIRDSGFI
;
A
#
# COMPACT_ATOMS: atom_id res chain seq x y z
N MET A 1 -9.51 30.89 -21.26
CA MET A 1 -9.39 29.44 -21.54
C MET A 1 -9.16 29.17 -23.03
N TYR A 2 -9.97 29.73 -23.95
CA TYR A 2 -9.73 29.62 -25.41
C TYR A 2 -8.34 30.14 -25.86
N VAL A 3 -7.90 31.28 -25.33
CA VAL A 3 -6.60 31.90 -25.67
C VAL A 3 -5.40 31.03 -25.28
N LEU A 4 -5.48 30.30 -24.15
CA LEU A 4 -4.41 29.40 -23.72
C LEU A 4 -4.23 28.22 -24.70
N SER A 5 -5.34 27.57 -25.07
CA SER A 5 -5.34 26.46 -26.03
C SER A 5 -4.78 26.90 -27.40
N GLU A 6 -5.19 28.06 -27.89
CA GLU A 6 -4.69 28.61 -29.15
C GLU A 6 -3.18 28.90 -29.10
N LYS A 7 -2.66 29.42 -27.98
CA LYS A 7 -1.22 29.64 -27.80
C LYS A 7 -0.43 28.33 -27.70
N GLN A 8 -0.98 27.31 -27.04
CA GLN A 8 -0.38 25.96 -26.99
C GLN A 8 -0.24 25.37 -28.39
N LYS A 9 -1.29 25.48 -29.22
CA LYS A 9 -1.25 25.06 -30.63
C LYS A 9 -0.21 25.83 -31.44
N GLN A 10 -0.16 27.16 -31.31
CA GLN A 10 0.79 28.01 -32.04
C GLN A 10 2.25 27.69 -31.72
N GLN A 11 2.55 27.29 -30.48
CA GLN A 11 3.90 26.94 -30.04
C GLN A 11 4.21 25.44 -30.11
N ASN A 12 3.29 24.63 -30.66
CA ASN A 12 3.42 23.18 -30.79
C ASN A 12 3.72 22.46 -29.46
N VAL A 13 3.07 22.89 -28.38
CA VAL A 13 3.16 22.30 -27.04
C VAL A 13 1.88 21.48 -26.78
N ALA A 14 1.99 20.46 -25.91
CA ALA A 14 0.84 19.68 -25.46
C ALA A 14 -0.29 20.59 -24.96
N ILE A 15 -1.49 20.38 -25.51
CA ILE A 15 -2.69 21.13 -25.14
C ILE A 15 -3.18 20.59 -23.81
N CYS A 16 -3.08 21.38 -22.76
CA CYS A 16 -3.45 20.93 -21.43
C CYS A 16 -3.99 22.07 -20.56
N MET A 17 -4.91 21.74 -19.67
CA MET A 17 -5.56 22.70 -18.79
C MET A 17 -4.65 23.06 -17.61
N LEU A 18 -4.76 24.28 -17.08
CA LEU A 18 -4.13 24.59 -15.80
C LEU A 18 -4.87 23.83 -14.69
N LYS A 19 -4.10 23.21 -13.79
CA LYS A 19 -4.64 22.51 -12.62
C LYS A 19 -4.86 23.52 -11.50
N SER A 20 -6.02 23.47 -10.85
CA SER A 20 -6.37 24.41 -9.78
C SER A 20 -6.25 23.72 -8.42
N ASP A 21 -5.56 24.36 -7.47
CA ASP A 21 -5.42 23.86 -6.10
C ASP A 21 -6.67 24.19 -5.26
N ARG A 22 -7.79 23.52 -5.56
CA ARG A 22 -9.09 23.73 -4.89
C ARG A 22 -9.41 22.69 -3.83
N VAL A 23 -8.83 21.50 -3.96
CA VAL A 23 -9.04 20.38 -3.04
C VAL A 23 -7.85 20.34 -2.10
N SER A 24 -8.12 20.28 -0.80
CA SER A 24 -7.14 20.32 0.28
C SER A 24 -6.28 19.05 0.35
N TRP A 25 -5.43 18.85 -0.66
CA TRP A 25 -4.48 17.74 -0.75
C TRP A 25 -3.18 18.24 -1.38
N TRP A 26 -2.05 18.05 -0.70
CA TRP A 26 -0.73 18.54 -1.12
C TRP A 26 -0.30 18.02 -2.51
N GLY A 27 -0.78 16.85 -2.93
CA GLY A 27 -0.51 16.31 -4.26
C GLY A 27 -1.15 17.15 -5.39
N ASN A 28 -2.23 17.88 -5.10
CA ASN A 28 -2.82 18.82 -6.06
C ASN A 28 -1.99 20.09 -6.16
N THR A 29 -1.49 20.59 -5.04
CA THR A 29 -0.50 21.69 -5.03
C THR A 29 0.71 21.32 -5.89
N LEU A 30 1.28 20.13 -5.69
CA LEU A 30 2.40 19.65 -6.52
C LEU A 30 2.01 19.56 -8.02
N SER A 31 0.86 18.97 -8.32
CA SER A 31 0.38 18.83 -9.70
C SER A 31 0.11 20.18 -10.37
N MET A 32 -0.40 21.16 -9.61
CA MET A 32 -0.57 22.55 -10.06
C MET A 32 0.79 23.19 -10.35
N LEU A 33 1.74 23.11 -9.43
CA LEU A 33 3.06 23.72 -9.59
C LEU A 33 3.83 23.10 -10.78
N GLN A 34 3.74 21.79 -10.96
CA GLN A 34 4.30 21.10 -12.13
C GLN A 34 3.66 21.61 -13.44
N ARG A 35 2.32 21.66 -13.51
CA ARG A 35 1.60 22.15 -14.70
C ARG A 35 1.89 23.63 -14.97
N LEU A 36 2.03 24.44 -13.93
CA LEU A 36 2.39 25.85 -14.02
C LEU A 36 3.80 26.03 -14.61
N LYS A 37 4.77 25.23 -14.14
CA LYS A 37 6.13 25.18 -14.69
C LYS A 37 6.15 24.70 -16.15
N GLU A 38 5.46 23.61 -16.46
CA GLU A 38 5.35 23.07 -17.83
C GLU A 38 4.82 24.11 -18.83
N GLN A 39 3.90 24.97 -18.39
CA GLN A 39 3.22 25.94 -19.23
C GLN A 39 3.75 27.38 -19.07
N GLN A 40 4.89 27.56 -18.40
CA GLN A 40 5.46 28.88 -18.05
C GLN A 40 5.48 29.86 -19.23
N PHE A 41 6.05 29.45 -20.37
CA PHE A 41 6.19 30.32 -21.55
C PHE A 41 4.85 30.62 -22.23
N ILE A 42 3.92 29.66 -22.22
CA ILE A 42 2.58 29.85 -22.79
C ILE A 42 1.80 30.84 -21.93
N ILE A 43 1.83 30.67 -20.61
CA ILE A 43 1.16 31.56 -19.66
C ILE A 43 1.73 32.98 -19.77
N ALA A 44 3.06 33.11 -19.88
CA ALA A 44 3.72 34.38 -20.18
C ALA A 44 3.17 35.03 -21.46
N ALA A 45 3.10 34.30 -22.56
CA ALA A 45 2.57 34.81 -23.82
C ALA A 45 1.11 35.26 -23.72
N VAL A 46 0.26 34.52 -22.99
CA VAL A 46 -1.15 34.89 -22.77
C VAL A 46 -1.28 36.16 -21.94
N LEU A 47 -0.51 36.28 -20.85
CA LEU A 47 -0.60 37.43 -19.93
C LEU A 47 0.08 38.69 -20.46
N VAL A 48 0.94 38.59 -21.46
CA VAL A 48 1.44 39.74 -22.23
C VAL A 48 0.33 40.34 -23.10
N GLU A 49 -0.56 39.52 -23.66
CA GLU A 49 -1.68 39.97 -24.51
C GLU A 49 -2.90 40.42 -23.69
N ASP A 50 -3.02 39.97 -22.43
CA ASP A 50 -4.11 40.33 -21.53
C ASP A 50 -3.69 41.44 -20.54
N SER A 51 -3.91 42.69 -20.96
CA SER A 51 -3.54 43.88 -20.17
C SER A 51 -4.20 43.94 -18.79
N ASN A 52 -5.37 43.29 -18.59
CA ASN A 52 -6.06 43.31 -17.31
C ASN A 52 -5.42 42.36 -16.28
N ASN A 53 -4.74 41.32 -16.76
CA ASN A 53 -4.18 40.25 -15.93
C ASN A 53 -2.64 40.27 -15.89
N HIS A 54 -2.00 41.31 -16.41
CA HIS A 54 -0.53 41.42 -16.44
C HIS A 54 0.12 41.37 -15.05
N HIS A 55 -0.59 41.80 -14.01
CA HIS A 55 -0.15 41.74 -12.62
C HIS A 55 0.03 40.31 -12.07
N LEU A 56 -0.40 39.29 -12.81
CA LEU A 56 -0.21 37.87 -12.49
C LEU A 56 1.10 37.31 -13.10
N MET A 57 1.91 38.13 -13.78
CA MET A 57 3.22 37.71 -14.28
C MET A 57 4.17 37.46 -13.12
N LEU A 58 4.62 36.20 -13.04
CA LEU A 58 5.56 35.76 -12.03
C LEU A 58 6.99 36.21 -12.36
N GLU A 59 7.69 36.71 -11.36
CA GLU A 59 9.09 37.12 -11.46
C GLU A 59 10.04 35.92 -11.47
N THR A 60 11.28 36.12 -11.91
CA THR A 60 12.32 35.08 -11.93
C THR A 60 12.51 34.42 -10.55
N ASN A 61 12.43 35.21 -9.47
CA ASN A 61 12.56 34.67 -8.11
C ASN A 61 11.38 33.75 -7.75
N GLU A 62 10.16 34.10 -8.15
CA GLU A 62 8.98 33.27 -7.90
C GLU A 62 9.03 31.96 -8.68
N TRP A 63 9.53 31.99 -9.92
CA TRP A 63 9.79 30.77 -10.69
C TRP A 63 10.83 29.87 -10.00
N ASN A 64 11.93 30.44 -9.49
CA ASN A 64 12.92 29.67 -8.75
C ASN A 64 12.32 29.00 -7.50
N ILE A 65 11.41 29.69 -6.80
CA ILE A 65 10.69 29.12 -5.65
C ILE A 65 9.76 27.98 -6.10
N ILE A 66 9.01 28.16 -7.19
CA ILE A 66 8.15 27.11 -7.76
C ILE A 66 8.97 25.86 -8.12
N GLU A 67 10.12 26.04 -8.78
CA GLU A 67 11.00 24.93 -9.12
C GLU A 67 11.50 24.20 -7.88
N GLY A 68 11.98 24.95 -6.88
CA GLY A 68 12.43 24.38 -5.61
C GLY A 68 11.33 23.63 -4.86
N LEU A 69 10.09 24.13 -4.88
CA LEU A 69 8.93 23.47 -4.26
C LEU A 69 8.56 22.18 -4.99
N VAL A 70 8.59 22.19 -6.33
CA VAL A 70 8.34 20.98 -7.12
C VAL A 70 9.38 19.91 -6.77
N GLU A 71 10.66 20.25 -6.75
CA GLU A 71 11.74 19.34 -6.40
C GLU A 71 11.63 18.82 -4.97
N LEU A 72 11.28 19.69 -4.01
CA LEU A 72 11.08 19.32 -2.60
C LEU A 72 9.92 18.34 -2.41
N LEU A 73 8.81 18.54 -3.13
CA LEU A 73 7.59 17.74 -2.98
C LEU A 73 7.61 16.44 -3.79
N GLN A 74 8.44 16.31 -4.83
CA GLN A 74 8.53 15.09 -5.65
C GLN A 74 8.78 13.81 -4.83
N PRO A 75 9.75 13.74 -3.90
CA PRO A 75 10.00 12.53 -3.12
C PRO A 75 8.81 12.11 -2.27
N PHE A 76 8.02 13.07 -1.78
CA PHE A 76 6.80 12.79 -1.01
C PHE A 76 5.74 12.11 -1.87
N LYS A 77 5.60 12.54 -3.14
CA LYS A 77 4.71 11.88 -4.12
C LYS A 77 5.10 10.43 -4.33
N GLN A 78 6.38 10.17 -4.58
CA GLN A 78 6.89 8.81 -4.78
C GLN A 78 6.70 7.93 -3.54
N VAL A 79 6.94 8.47 -2.34
CA VAL A 79 6.70 7.78 -1.06
C VAL A 79 5.21 7.46 -0.89
N ALA A 80 4.33 8.44 -1.13
CA ALA A 80 2.89 8.24 -1.01
C ALA A 80 2.39 7.18 -1.99
N GLU A 81 2.83 7.20 -3.24
CA GLU A 81 2.51 6.19 -4.25
C GLU A 81 2.99 4.80 -3.83
N MET A 82 4.25 4.68 -3.39
CA MET A 82 4.82 3.42 -2.90
C MET A 82 4.02 2.83 -1.74
N MET A 83 3.69 3.65 -0.74
CA MET A 83 2.93 3.25 0.45
C MET A 83 1.45 2.98 0.17
N SER A 84 0.94 3.48 -0.95
CA SER A 84 -0.44 3.29 -1.36
C SER A 84 -0.64 1.96 -2.10
N THR A 85 0.41 1.27 -2.53
CA THR A 85 0.26 -0.04 -3.17
C THR A 85 -0.31 -1.10 -2.20
N SER A 86 -1.08 -2.06 -2.73
CA SER A 86 -1.69 -3.15 -1.95
C SER A 86 -1.19 -4.55 -2.32
N LYS A 87 -0.34 -4.67 -3.35
CA LYS A 87 0.18 -5.97 -3.82
C LYS A 87 1.23 -6.56 -2.87
N TYR A 88 1.90 -5.73 -2.08
CA TYR A 88 2.94 -6.13 -1.14
C TYR A 88 2.78 -5.37 0.18
N PRO A 89 3.30 -5.90 1.30
CA PRO A 89 3.24 -5.26 2.60
C PRO A 89 3.99 -3.92 2.57
N THR A 90 3.25 -2.83 2.77
CA THR A 90 3.79 -1.46 2.76
C THR A 90 4.15 -0.96 4.16
N ILE A 91 3.58 -1.57 5.21
CA ILE A 91 3.76 -1.14 6.60
C ILE A 91 5.23 -1.24 7.06
N SER A 92 5.98 -2.21 6.55
CA SER A 92 7.42 -2.35 6.84
C SER A 92 8.27 -1.22 6.27
N MET A 93 7.75 -0.45 5.32
CA MET A 93 8.48 0.64 4.66
C MET A 93 8.24 2.00 5.31
N VAL A 94 7.32 2.13 6.26
CA VAL A 94 7.01 3.40 6.94
C VAL A 94 8.26 4.01 7.58
N LYS A 95 8.98 3.24 8.42
CA LYS A 95 10.17 3.73 9.14
C LYS A 95 11.35 4.03 8.21
N PRO A 96 11.73 3.15 7.26
CA PRO A 96 12.78 3.46 6.29
C PRO A 96 12.51 4.72 5.47
N LEU A 97 11.27 4.89 4.96
CA LEU A 97 10.90 6.05 4.14
C LEU A 97 10.86 7.34 4.98
N LEU A 98 10.33 7.29 6.21
CA LEU A 98 10.35 8.43 7.13
C LEU A 98 11.79 8.88 7.42
N HIS A 99 12.68 7.93 7.71
CA HIS A 99 14.09 8.22 7.94
C HIS A 99 14.77 8.81 6.69
N MET A 100 14.49 8.28 5.50
CA MET A 100 15.02 8.81 4.23
C MET A 100 14.55 10.25 3.98
N LEU A 101 13.26 10.53 4.19
CA LEU A 101 12.73 11.89 4.02
C LEU A 101 13.41 12.88 4.97
N LEU A 102 13.51 12.53 6.26
CA LEU A 102 14.14 13.39 7.27
C LEU A 102 15.64 13.62 7.02
N ASN A 103 16.39 12.57 6.72
CA ASN A 103 17.86 12.63 6.71
C ASN A 103 18.48 12.78 5.32
N THR A 104 17.67 12.81 4.26
CA THR A 104 18.16 12.99 2.88
C THR A 104 17.38 14.08 2.15
N THR A 105 16.05 14.03 2.17
CA THR A 105 15.22 14.98 1.40
C THR A 105 15.13 16.35 2.08
N LEU A 106 14.98 16.37 3.40
CA LEU A 106 14.71 17.59 4.17
C LEU A 106 15.96 18.28 4.73
N ASN A 107 17.16 17.82 4.36
CA ASN A 107 18.39 18.51 4.72
C ASN A 107 18.45 19.86 3.99
N VAL A 108 18.60 20.93 4.77
CA VAL A 108 18.83 22.29 4.26
C VAL A 108 20.23 22.34 3.65
N LYS A 109 20.32 22.88 2.43
CA LYS A 109 21.57 23.09 1.71
C LYS A 109 21.84 24.59 1.62
N ASP A 110 23.12 24.97 1.59
CA ASP A 110 23.52 26.38 1.42
C ASP A 110 23.06 26.98 0.08
N THR A 111 22.73 26.13 -0.89
CA THR A 111 22.19 26.52 -2.21
C THR A 111 20.68 26.74 -2.21
N ASP A 112 19.98 26.37 -1.15
CA ASP A 112 18.52 26.51 -1.09
C ASP A 112 18.14 27.99 -0.94
N VAL A 113 17.11 28.43 -1.67
CA VAL A 113 16.50 29.74 -1.41
C VAL A 113 15.79 29.72 -0.06
N LYS A 114 15.69 30.89 0.58
CA LYS A 114 15.19 31.04 1.95
C LYS A 114 13.85 30.34 2.17
N GLU A 115 12.92 30.49 1.24
CA GLU A 115 11.57 29.92 1.29
C GLU A 115 11.60 28.38 1.30
N ILE A 116 12.52 27.77 0.54
CA ILE A 116 12.69 26.31 0.49
C ILE A 116 13.32 25.79 1.77
N SER A 117 14.32 26.49 2.31
CA SER A 117 14.90 26.15 3.62
C SER A 117 13.84 26.17 4.71
N MET A 118 13.01 27.23 4.76
CA MET A 118 11.90 27.33 5.70
C MET A 118 10.87 26.21 5.51
N ALA A 119 10.51 25.87 4.26
CA ALA A 119 9.59 24.78 3.97
C ALA A 119 10.15 23.43 4.46
N LYS A 120 11.43 23.15 4.20
CA LYS A 120 12.12 21.95 4.68
C LYS A 120 12.10 21.84 6.20
N GLU A 121 12.43 22.93 6.90
CA GLU A 121 12.43 22.96 8.37
C GLU A 121 11.04 22.70 8.96
N VAL A 122 10.00 23.32 8.40
CA VAL A 122 8.62 23.10 8.84
C VAL A 122 8.19 21.65 8.62
N ILE A 123 8.42 21.10 7.42
CA ILE A 123 8.07 19.72 7.11
C ILE A 123 8.86 18.74 7.99
N ALA A 124 10.16 18.97 8.19
CA ALA A 124 11.01 18.14 9.04
C ALA A 124 10.53 18.13 10.49
N LYS A 125 10.12 19.28 11.02
CA LYS A 125 9.58 19.39 12.37
C LYS A 125 8.30 18.55 12.54
N GLU A 126 7.36 18.67 11.60
CA GLU A 126 6.11 17.91 11.63
C GLU A 126 6.36 16.41 11.51
N LEU A 127 7.17 15.97 10.53
CA LEU A 127 7.48 14.56 10.34
C LEU A 127 8.30 13.96 11.49
N SER A 128 9.20 14.73 12.09
CA SER A 128 9.97 14.25 13.24
C SER A 128 9.06 13.95 14.42
N SER A 129 8.00 14.74 14.61
CA SER A 129 7.00 14.55 15.67
C SER A 129 6.09 13.33 15.43
N ALA A 130 6.04 12.82 14.20
CA ALA A 130 5.22 11.67 13.85
C ALA A 130 5.60 10.45 14.71
N TYR A 131 4.60 9.85 15.34
CA TYR A 131 4.73 8.69 16.22
C TYR A 131 5.50 8.90 17.54
N GLN A 132 6.12 10.07 17.77
CA GLN A 132 6.86 10.34 19.01
C GLN A 132 5.99 10.21 20.27
N HIS A 133 4.71 10.60 20.17
CA HIS A 133 3.77 10.58 21.29
C HIS A 133 2.98 9.26 21.39
N THR A 134 3.29 8.27 20.56
CA THR A 134 2.59 6.97 20.50
C THR A 134 3.61 5.83 20.46
N PRO A 135 4.26 5.50 21.59
CA PRO A 135 5.35 4.52 21.63
C PRO A 135 4.92 3.11 21.20
N GLU A 136 3.66 2.75 21.40
CA GLU A 136 3.11 1.47 20.95
C GLU A 136 3.09 1.37 19.42
N ILE A 137 2.68 2.42 18.73
CA ILE A 137 2.68 2.50 17.26
C ILE A 137 4.13 2.53 16.75
N ASP A 138 5.00 3.30 17.43
CA ASP A 138 6.42 3.37 17.08
C ASP A 138 7.08 1.99 17.10
N MET A 139 6.91 1.27 18.23
CA MET A 139 7.39 -0.11 18.39
C MET A 139 6.74 -1.05 17.37
N PHE A 140 5.45 -0.91 17.10
CA PHE A 140 4.76 -1.72 16.10
C PHE A 140 5.39 -1.57 14.71
N LEU A 141 5.64 -0.34 14.28
CA LEU A 141 6.27 -0.04 13.00
C LEU A 141 7.72 -0.53 12.94
N ASN A 142 8.46 -0.41 14.05
CA ASN A 142 9.84 -0.92 14.13
C ASN A 142 9.88 -2.45 14.02
N VAL A 143 8.95 -3.18 14.67
CA VAL A 143 8.82 -4.63 14.52
C VAL A 143 8.43 -5.01 13.09
N ALA A 144 7.44 -4.33 12.50
CA ALA A 144 7.04 -4.56 11.11
C ALA A 144 8.20 -4.36 10.13
N THR A 145 9.04 -3.35 10.37
CA THR A 145 10.25 -3.06 9.58
C THR A 145 11.35 -4.09 9.82
N PHE A 146 11.54 -4.53 11.07
CA PHE A 146 12.54 -5.52 11.44
C PHE A 146 12.30 -6.87 10.74
N LEU A 147 11.04 -7.28 10.66
CA LEU A 147 10.62 -8.52 10.00
C LEU A 147 10.70 -8.43 8.47
N ASP A 148 11.04 -7.27 7.90
CA ASP A 148 11.37 -7.15 6.48
C ASP A 148 12.82 -7.58 6.20
N PRO A 149 13.06 -8.64 5.43
CA PRO A 149 14.41 -9.08 5.10
C PRO A 149 15.26 -8.02 4.40
N ARG A 150 14.63 -6.99 3.80
CA ARG A 150 15.28 -5.85 3.14
C ARG A 150 15.75 -4.79 4.13
N CYS A 151 15.06 -4.65 5.27
CA CYS A 151 15.26 -3.54 6.22
C CYS A 151 15.65 -3.96 7.65
N LYS A 152 15.77 -5.27 7.92
CA LYS A 152 16.03 -5.87 9.25
C LYS A 152 17.23 -5.34 10.06
N LYS A 153 18.15 -4.60 9.43
CA LYS A 153 19.33 -4.02 10.12
C LYS A 153 19.00 -2.78 10.96
N LEU A 154 17.88 -2.09 10.66
CA LEU A 154 17.41 -0.90 11.38
C LEU A 154 18.52 0.13 11.70
N PRO A 155 19.24 0.65 10.68
CA PRO A 155 20.41 1.51 10.90
C PRO A 155 20.09 2.81 11.64
N PHE A 156 18.82 3.23 11.60
CA PHE A 156 18.31 4.45 12.22
C PHE A 156 17.97 4.31 13.71
N LEU A 157 18.04 3.10 14.26
CA LEU A 157 17.87 2.84 15.69
C LEU A 157 19.23 2.63 16.37
N SER A 158 19.32 3.00 17.65
CA SER A 158 20.42 2.66 18.54
C SER A 158 20.46 1.14 18.83
N ALA A 159 21.60 0.66 19.35
CA ALA A 159 21.72 -0.75 19.74
C ALA A 159 20.69 -1.17 20.82
N PHE A 160 20.36 -0.25 21.73
CA PHE A 160 19.36 -0.48 22.77
C PHE A 160 17.95 -0.62 22.17
N GLU A 161 17.55 0.30 21.29
CA GLU A 161 16.24 0.24 20.62
C GLU A 161 16.12 -1.01 19.74
N ARG A 162 17.16 -1.40 19.01
CA ARG A 162 17.18 -2.66 18.25
C ARG A 162 16.95 -3.87 19.18
N ALA A 163 17.60 -3.91 20.33
CA ALA A 163 17.40 -4.97 21.31
C ALA A 163 15.95 -4.99 21.84
N GLN A 164 15.32 -3.83 22.05
CA GLN A 164 13.90 -3.77 22.44
C GLN A 164 12.98 -4.32 21.35
N VAL A 165 13.24 -4.01 20.08
CA VAL A 165 12.48 -4.54 18.94
C VAL A 165 12.63 -6.05 18.84
N GLU A 166 13.86 -6.56 18.97
CA GLU A 166 14.14 -8.00 18.99
C GLU A 166 13.41 -8.70 20.14
N ASN A 167 13.49 -8.16 21.36
CA ASN A 167 12.76 -8.68 22.51
C ASN A 167 11.25 -8.70 22.26
N ARG A 168 10.69 -7.65 21.64
CA ARG A 168 9.27 -7.63 21.31
C ARG A 168 8.88 -8.74 20.34
N VAL A 169 9.71 -9.03 19.34
CA VAL A 169 9.49 -10.15 18.40
C VAL A 169 9.52 -11.48 19.15
N VAL A 170 10.48 -11.67 20.06
CA VAL A 170 10.58 -12.89 20.87
C VAL A 170 9.33 -13.10 21.73
N GLU A 171 8.86 -12.05 22.41
CA GLU A 171 7.65 -12.14 23.26
C GLU A 171 6.38 -12.43 22.46
N GLU A 172 6.23 -11.82 21.27
CA GLU A 172 5.11 -12.12 20.36
C GLU A 172 5.16 -13.57 19.84
N ALA A 173 6.34 -14.06 19.49
CA ALA A 173 6.54 -15.44 19.04
C ALA A 173 6.23 -16.46 20.15
N LYS A 174 6.68 -16.21 21.39
CA LYS A 174 6.33 -17.04 22.56
C LYS A 174 4.82 -17.08 22.78
N GLY A 175 4.16 -15.93 22.80
CA GLY A 175 2.71 -15.85 23.00
C GLY A 175 1.91 -16.61 21.95
N LEU A 176 2.43 -16.76 20.72
CA LEU A 176 1.83 -17.59 19.68
C LEU A 176 2.02 -19.10 19.95
N LEU A 177 3.19 -19.52 20.43
CA LEU A 177 3.48 -20.92 20.74
C LEU A 177 2.69 -21.42 21.95
N GLU A 178 2.55 -20.58 22.98
CA GLU A 178 1.77 -20.90 24.18
C GLU A 178 0.28 -21.05 23.86
N ARG A 179 -0.29 -20.14 23.07
CA ARG A 179 -1.69 -20.24 22.62
C ARG A 179 -1.96 -21.46 21.74
N GLY A 180 -0.95 -21.96 21.03
CA GLY A 180 -1.05 -23.19 20.22
C GLY A 180 -1.13 -24.48 21.05
N LYS A 181 -0.68 -24.48 22.31
CA LYS A 181 -0.75 -25.65 23.21
C LYS A 181 -2.12 -25.83 23.86
N ASP A 182 -2.91 -24.75 23.98
CA ASP A 182 -4.27 -24.76 24.56
C ASP A 182 -5.40 -25.16 23.58
N GLY A 183 -5.07 -25.62 22.36
CA GLY A 183 -6.04 -26.29 21.48
C GLY A 183 -7.25 -25.45 21.03
N SER A 184 -7.19 -24.12 21.06
CA SER A 184 -8.32 -23.24 20.69
C SER A 184 -8.19 -22.54 19.33
N PHE A 185 -7.41 -23.11 18.41
CA PHE A 185 -7.51 -22.81 16.98
C PHE A 185 -8.03 -24.05 16.25
N GLU A 186 -9.34 -24.30 16.39
CA GLU A 186 -10.10 -24.64 15.19
C GLU A 186 -9.95 -23.41 14.26
N PRO A 187 -9.52 -23.56 13.01
CA PRO A 187 -9.87 -22.53 12.05
C PRO A 187 -11.40 -22.47 12.08
N GLU A 188 -11.99 -21.33 12.43
CA GLU A 188 -13.38 -21.06 12.05
C GLU A 188 -13.42 -20.99 10.50
N GLU A 189 -13.31 -22.14 9.83
CA GLU A 189 -14.10 -22.38 8.65
C GLU A 189 -15.55 -22.31 9.11
N LYS A 190 -16.13 -21.10 9.07
CA LYS A 190 -17.56 -20.95 8.89
C LYS A 190 -17.92 -21.55 7.52
N THR A 191 -17.87 -22.87 7.47
CA THR A 191 -18.48 -23.65 6.42
C THR A 191 -19.96 -23.41 6.58
N PHE A 192 -20.57 -22.74 5.61
CA PHE A 192 -22.02 -22.69 5.48
C PHE A 192 -22.51 -24.13 5.27
N ALA A 193 -22.83 -24.81 6.37
CA ALA A 193 -23.41 -26.15 6.35
C ALA A 193 -24.88 -26.05 5.93
N LEU A 194 -25.21 -26.58 4.76
CA LEU A 194 -26.57 -26.98 4.40
C LEU A 194 -26.89 -28.35 5.04
N PRO A 195 -28.16 -28.68 5.34
CA PRO A 195 -28.51 -29.77 6.25
C PRO A 195 -28.46 -31.18 5.61
N GLU A 196 -27.80 -32.08 6.34
CA GLU A 196 -27.86 -33.55 6.49
C GLU A 196 -28.54 -34.49 5.47
N GLU A 197 -27.83 -35.60 5.18
CA GLU A 197 -28.39 -36.96 5.03
C GLU A 197 -27.43 -38.03 5.67
N PRO A 198 -27.92 -39.25 6.01
CA PRO A 198 -27.50 -40.01 7.22
C PRO A 198 -26.37 -41.05 7.02
N PRO A 199 -25.85 -41.69 8.10
CA PRO A 199 -24.52 -42.33 8.10
C PRO A 199 -24.56 -43.81 7.70
N VAL A 200 -23.58 -44.23 6.89
CA VAL A 200 -23.31 -45.66 6.61
C VAL A 200 -22.07 -46.14 7.38
N LYS A 201 -22.23 -47.30 8.01
CA LYS A 201 -21.33 -47.95 8.97
C LYS A 201 -20.00 -48.48 8.38
N LYS A 202 -18.94 -48.29 9.18
CA LYS A 202 -17.78 -49.17 9.49
C LYS A 202 -16.83 -49.59 8.37
N MET A 203 -15.53 -49.33 8.60
CA MET A 203 -14.54 -50.42 8.67
C MET A 203 -13.32 -50.03 9.53
N ILE A 204 -13.11 -50.80 10.61
CA ILE A 204 -11.90 -50.77 11.43
C ILE A 204 -10.81 -51.50 10.65
N ILE A 205 -9.74 -50.81 10.27
CA ILE A 205 -8.51 -51.44 9.82
C ILE A 205 -7.57 -51.50 11.03
N SER A 206 -7.48 -52.69 11.62
CA SER A 206 -6.47 -53.02 12.61
C SER A 206 -5.09 -53.08 11.94
N SER A 207 -4.27 -52.04 12.10
CA SER A 207 -2.84 -52.13 11.79
C SER A 207 -2.11 -52.71 13.00
N SER A 208 -1.53 -53.90 12.83
CA SER A 208 -0.63 -54.57 13.77
C SER A 208 0.53 -53.66 14.17
N GLN A 209 0.62 -53.26 15.44
CA GLN A 209 1.79 -52.59 15.99
C GLN A 209 2.84 -53.62 16.39
N ALA A 210 4.08 -53.40 15.94
CA ALA A 210 5.27 -54.13 16.34
C ALA A 210 5.66 -53.82 17.81
N PRO A 211 6.35 -54.73 18.53
CA PRO A 211 6.59 -54.65 19.97
C PRO A 211 7.78 -53.75 20.37
N THR A 212 7.99 -52.62 19.69
CA THR A 212 9.08 -51.66 20.01
C THR A 212 8.65 -50.53 20.95
N THR A 213 7.39 -50.52 21.40
CA THR A 213 6.79 -49.41 22.14
C THR A 213 7.31 -49.26 23.57
N ASN A 214 7.65 -50.35 24.28
CA ASN A 214 8.03 -50.24 25.70
C ASN A 214 9.41 -49.61 25.94
N ILE A 215 10.42 -49.92 25.12
CA ILE A 215 11.76 -49.32 25.28
C ILE A 215 11.72 -47.84 24.91
N ASN A 216 11.00 -47.49 23.84
CA ASN A 216 10.84 -46.09 23.42
C ASN A 216 10.09 -45.28 24.49
N ASN A 217 9.07 -45.85 25.13
CA ASN A 217 8.35 -45.19 26.22
C ASN A 217 9.21 -45.03 27.49
N MET A 218 10.01 -46.05 27.85
CA MET A 218 10.95 -45.94 28.98
C MET A 218 12.09 -44.96 28.70
N LEU A 219 12.60 -44.90 27.47
CA LEU A 219 13.57 -43.89 27.06
C LEU A 219 12.95 -42.49 27.10
N ALA A 220 11.71 -42.32 26.63
CA ALA A 220 11.01 -41.04 26.74
C ALA A 220 10.80 -40.62 28.21
N GLU A 221 10.55 -41.55 29.12
CA GLU A 221 10.41 -41.25 30.55
C GLU A 221 11.75 -40.88 31.24
N ILE A 222 12.87 -41.35 30.70
CA ILE A 222 14.23 -41.02 31.18
C ILE A 222 14.74 -39.71 30.56
N PHE A 223 14.50 -39.48 29.28
CA PHE A 223 15.09 -38.38 28.51
C PHE A 223 14.13 -37.19 28.28
N CYS A 224 12.82 -37.37 28.45
CA CYS A 224 11.79 -36.34 28.26
C CYS A 224 11.05 -36.02 29.57
N GLN A 225 11.78 -35.98 30.70
CA GLN A 225 11.26 -35.35 31.91
C GLN A 225 11.16 -33.86 31.63
N SER A 226 9.98 -33.36 31.25
CA SER A 226 9.73 -31.92 31.17
C SER A 226 8.93 -31.50 32.40
N GLY A 227 9.59 -30.92 33.39
CA GLY A 227 8.92 -30.05 34.35
C GLY A 227 8.32 -28.86 33.60
N GLY A 228 7.16 -28.35 34.02
CA GLY A 228 6.45 -27.26 33.33
C GLY A 228 7.28 -25.99 33.08
N THR A 229 8.37 -25.79 33.82
CA THR A 229 9.35 -24.71 33.66
C THR A 229 10.35 -24.95 32.53
N GLU A 230 10.77 -26.20 32.29
CA GLU A 230 11.76 -26.57 31.26
C GLU A 230 11.18 -26.38 29.85
N GLY A 231 9.88 -26.64 29.67
CA GLY A 231 9.20 -26.44 28.40
C GLY A 231 9.04 -24.97 27.97
N GLN A 232 9.03 -24.01 28.91
CA GLN A 232 9.02 -22.57 28.56
C GLN A 232 10.42 -22.08 28.17
N GLU A 233 11.45 -22.58 28.84
CA GLU A 233 12.84 -22.23 28.55
C GLU A 233 13.28 -22.82 27.19
N GLU A 234 12.81 -24.01 26.84
CA GLU A 234 13.02 -24.63 25.52
C GLU A 234 12.35 -23.84 24.39
N LEU A 235 11.09 -23.42 24.56
CA LEU A 235 10.40 -22.58 23.56
C LEU A 235 11.09 -21.22 23.38
N HIS A 236 11.58 -20.62 24.46
CA HIS A 236 12.36 -19.39 24.38
C HIS A 236 13.65 -19.59 23.58
N ALA A 237 14.41 -20.65 23.90
CA ALA A 237 15.64 -20.97 23.19
C ALA A 237 15.39 -21.19 21.68
N GLN A 238 14.31 -21.91 21.33
CA GLN A 238 13.91 -22.14 19.94
C GLN A 238 13.65 -20.82 19.19
N VAL A 239 12.88 -19.90 19.77
CA VAL A 239 12.57 -18.59 19.15
C VAL A 239 13.83 -17.73 19.00
N VAL A 240 14.70 -17.74 20.02
CA VAL A 240 15.96 -16.97 19.98
C VAL A 240 16.91 -17.51 18.91
N GLU A 241 17.00 -18.83 18.74
CA GLU A 241 17.78 -19.47 17.68
C GLU A 241 17.22 -19.11 16.29
N GLU A 242 15.90 -19.20 16.11
CA GLU A 242 15.23 -18.81 14.87
C GLU A 242 15.48 -17.34 14.51
N LEU A 243 15.39 -16.44 15.50
CA LEU A 243 15.70 -15.02 15.33
C LEU A 243 17.17 -14.79 14.97
N SER A 244 18.08 -15.51 15.61
CA SER A 244 19.51 -15.47 15.30
C SER A 244 19.79 -15.91 13.86
N ASN A 245 19.15 -17.00 13.41
CA ASN A 245 19.19 -17.45 12.03
C ASN A 245 18.65 -16.36 11.08
N PHE A 246 17.49 -15.77 11.37
CA PHE A 246 16.93 -14.69 10.55
C PHE A 246 17.91 -13.51 10.40
N LYS A 247 18.56 -13.10 11.49
CA LYS A 247 19.55 -12.01 11.48
C LYS A 247 20.80 -12.36 10.67
N SER A 248 21.24 -13.63 10.69
CA SER A 248 22.44 -14.08 9.97
C SER A 248 22.23 -14.23 8.47
N GLN A 249 20.98 -14.42 8.01
CA GLN A 249 20.67 -14.46 6.58
C GLN A 249 21.12 -13.17 5.86
N LYS A 250 21.49 -13.27 4.59
CA LYS A 250 21.81 -12.11 3.76
C LYS A 250 20.61 -11.14 3.70
N VAL A 251 20.89 -9.83 3.71
CA VAL A 251 19.87 -8.79 3.48
C VAL A 251 19.35 -8.92 2.05
N LEU A 252 18.02 -8.88 1.91
CA LEU A 252 17.35 -8.97 0.62
C LEU A 252 17.45 -7.63 -0.14
N GLY A 253 17.58 -7.67 -1.46
CA GLY A 253 17.59 -6.47 -2.30
C GLY A 253 16.26 -5.72 -2.28
N LEU A 254 16.29 -4.40 -2.43
CA LEU A 254 15.07 -3.56 -2.40
C LEU A 254 14.10 -3.85 -3.55
N SER A 255 14.60 -4.35 -4.67
CA SER A 255 13.81 -4.75 -5.84
C SER A 255 13.26 -6.18 -5.78
N GLU A 256 13.62 -6.95 -4.74
CA GLU A 256 13.17 -8.33 -4.57
C GLU A 256 11.91 -8.39 -3.70
N ASP A 257 11.12 -9.46 -3.87
CA ASP A 257 9.87 -9.66 -3.16
C ASP A 257 10.11 -10.30 -1.77
N PRO A 258 9.80 -9.60 -0.67
CA PRO A 258 9.98 -10.13 0.68
C PRO A 258 8.97 -11.24 1.03
N LEU A 259 7.77 -11.25 0.45
CA LEU A 259 6.78 -12.30 0.72
C LEU A 259 7.27 -13.63 0.13
N LYS A 260 7.80 -13.58 -1.10
CA LYS A 260 8.48 -14.73 -1.71
C LYS A 260 9.68 -15.20 -0.89
N TRP A 261 10.47 -14.27 -0.36
CA TRP A 261 11.60 -14.63 0.50
C TRP A 261 11.17 -15.43 1.73
N TRP A 262 10.08 -15.03 2.37
CA TRP A 262 9.48 -15.74 3.51
C TRP A 262 8.89 -17.08 3.09
N SER A 263 8.15 -17.15 1.98
CA SER A 263 7.54 -18.40 1.49
C SER A 263 8.58 -19.47 1.20
N ASP A 264 9.69 -19.09 0.60
CA ASP A 264 10.78 -20.01 0.24
C ASP A 264 11.53 -20.55 1.47
N ARG A 265 11.31 -19.96 2.66
CA ARG A 265 12.07 -20.24 3.89
C ARG A 265 11.19 -20.61 5.08
N LEU A 266 9.92 -20.94 4.87
CA LEU A 266 9.01 -21.35 5.95
C LEU A 266 9.56 -22.52 6.76
N ALA A 267 10.26 -23.47 6.12
CA ALA A 267 10.89 -24.59 6.81
C ALA A 267 12.07 -24.18 7.73
N LEU A 268 12.72 -23.04 7.46
CA LEU A 268 13.78 -22.48 8.29
C LEU A 268 13.24 -21.62 9.44
N PHE A 269 12.00 -21.14 9.30
CA PHE A 269 11.36 -20.19 10.21
C PHE A 269 9.95 -20.65 10.58
N PRO A 270 9.80 -21.57 11.56
CA PRO A 270 8.50 -22.11 11.94
C PRO A 270 7.59 -21.10 12.67
N VAL A 271 8.13 -20.04 13.29
CA VAL A 271 7.37 -19.14 14.18
C VAL A 271 7.34 -17.71 13.67
N LEU A 272 8.46 -17.17 13.18
CA LEU A 272 8.55 -15.77 12.73
C LEU A 272 7.54 -15.39 11.64
N PRO A 273 7.20 -16.24 10.64
CA PRO A 273 6.16 -15.92 9.66
C PRO A 273 4.77 -15.75 10.28
N LYS A 274 4.48 -16.41 11.41
CA LYS A 274 3.23 -16.24 12.15
C LYS A 274 3.19 -14.87 12.84
N VAL A 275 4.32 -14.43 13.39
CA VAL A 275 4.47 -13.06 13.90
C VAL A 275 4.30 -12.07 12.76
N LEU A 276 4.99 -12.27 11.63
CA LEU A 276 4.92 -11.44 10.43
C LEU A 276 3.48 -11.16 10.00
N GLN A 277 2.64 -12.19 9.93
CA GLN A 277 1.23 -12.06 9.54
C GLN A 277 0.43 -11.10 10.42
N LYS A 278 0.74 -11.00 11.73
CA LYS A 278 0.10 -10.05 12.65
C LYS A 278 0.42 -8.59 12.30
N TYR A 279 1.61 -8.33 11.79
CA TYR A 279 2.07 -6.97 11.49
C TYR A 279 1.77 -6.58 10.04
N TRP A 280 2.01 -7.48 9.09
CA TRP A 280 1.97 -7.21 7.66
C TRP A 280 0.58 -7.28 7.04
N CYS A 281 -0.43 -7.73 7.79
CA CYS A 281 -1.83 -7.62 7.38
C CYS A 281 -2.37 -6.18 7.46
N ILE A 282 -1.65 -5.27 8.13
CA ILE A 282 -2.03 -3.86 8.25
C ILE A 282 -1.40 -3.08 7.10
N LEU A 283 -2.21 -2.27 6.40
CA LEU A 283 -1.72 -1.35 5.37
C LEU A 283 -1.10 -0.09 5.99
N ALA A 284 -0.06 0.44 5.35
CA ALA A 284 0.59 1.67 5.81
C ALA A 284 -0.28 2.92 5.64
N THR A 285 -1.16 2.91 4.63
CA THR A 285 -2.02 4.02 4.27
C THR A 285 -3.47 3.61 4.36
N ARG A 286 -4.34 4.59 4.62
CA ARG A 286 -5.77 4.41 4.36
C ARG A 286 -5.95 4.37 2.85
N VAL A 287 -6.76 3.43 2.37
CA VAL A 287 -7.12 3.37 0.96
C VAL A 287 -7.89 4.64 0.62
N PHE A 288 -7.34 5.44 -0.29
CA PHE A 288 -8.04 6.60 -0.84
C PHE A 288 -9.35 6.12 -1.48
N PRO A 289 -10.50 6.77 -1.19
CA PRO A 289 -11.76 6.45 -1.85
C PRO A 289 -11.59 6.43 -3.37
N GLU A 290 -10.76 7.30 -3.94
CA GLU A 290 -10.43 7.35 -5.35
C GLU A 290 -9.78 6.06 -5.88
N ARG A 291 -9.15 5.22 -5.05
CA ARG A 291 -8.73 3.87 -5.48
C ARG A 291 -9.90 2.89 -5.51
N LEU A 292 -10.81 3.00 -4.54
CA LEU A 292 -12.03 2.19 -4.48
C LEU A 292 -13.12 2.68 -5.45
N PHE A 293 -12.99 3.90 -5.97
CA PHE A 293 -14.00 4.65 -6.72
C PHE A 293 -13.49 5.25 -8.04
N GLY A 294 -12.19 5.21 -8.35
CA GLY A 294 -11.60 5.82 -9.55
C GLY A 294 -12.00 5.10 -10.83
N SER A 295 -11.69 3.80 -10.93
CA SER A 295 -12.24 2.93 -11.99
C SER A 295 -13.76 2.67 -11.81
N PRO A 296 -14.28 2.41 -10.59
CA PRO A 296 -15.72 2.21 -10.39
C PRO A 296 -16.51 3.52 -10.22
N THR A 297 -16.00 4.66 -10.72
CA THR A 297 -16.87 5.79 -11.08
C THR A 297 -17.94 5.37 -12.08
N ASN A 298 -17.80 4.21 -12.75
CA ASN A 298 -18.88 3.57 -13.51
C ASN A 298 -19.94 2.83 -12.66
N VAL A 299 -19.63 2.44 -11.41
CA VAL A 299 -20.58 1.85 -10.46
C VAL A 299 -21.46 2.95 -9.87
N VAL A 300 -20.84 4.07 -9.46
CA VAL A 300 -21.52 5.28 -9.00
C VAL A 300 -21.25 6.43 -9.98
N SER A 301 -21.67 6.26 -11.23
CA SER A 301 -21.61 7.35 -12.22
C SER A 301 -22.81 8.26 -12.10
N ALA A 302 -22.75 9.46 -12.70
CA ALA A 302 -23.93 10.29 -12.91
C ALA A 302 -25.07 9.54 -13.64
N LYS A 303 -24.77 8.46 -14.39
CA LYS A 303 -25.74 7.57 -15.05
C LYS A 303 -26.32 6.47 -14.13
N ARG A 304 -25.71 6.19 -12.97
CA ARG A 304 -26.13 5.18 -11.96
C ARG A 304 -26.25 5.77 -10.54
N ASN A 305 -26.89 6.92 -10.42
CA ASN A 305 -27.04 7.68 -9.16
C ASN A 305 -28.20 7.23 -8.24
N ARG A 306 -28.83 6.07 -8.50
CA ARG A 306 -30.00 5.55 -7.74
C ARG A 306 -29.74 4.24 -7.00
N LEU A 307 -28.47 3.91 -6.74
CA LEU A 307 -28.14 2.76 -5.90
C LEU A 307 -28.34 3.10 -4.43
N ALA A 308 -28.97 2.21 -3.68
CA ALA A 308 -28.97 2.32 -2.22
C ALA A 308 -27.57 1.98 -1.68
N PRO A 309 -27.11 2.59 -0.57
CA PRO A 309 -25.76 2.40 -0.04
C PRO A 309 -25.33 0.93 0.10
N ALA A 310 -26.22 0.05 0.56
CA ALA A 310 -25.92 -1.38 0.70
C ALA A 310 -25.53 -2.07 -0.62
N HIS A 311 -26.16 -1.68 -1.74
CA HIS A 311 -25.82 -2.26 -3.05
C HIS A 311 -24.50 -1.72 -3.60
N VAL A 312 -24.10 -0.50 -3.19
CA VAL A 312 -22.78 0.04 -3.52
C VAL A 312 -21.69 -0.79 -2.82
N ASP A 313 -21.89 -1.11 -1.53
CA ASP A 313 -20.95 -1.94 -0.77
C ASP A 313 -20.79 -3.33 -1.38
N GLU A 314 -21.90 -3.99 -1.75
CA GLU A 314 -21.88 -5.30 -2.42
C GLU A 314 -21.16 -5.26 -3.77
N GLN A 315 -21.38 -4.21 -4.56
CA GLN A 315 -20.73 -4.05 -5.86
C GLN A 315 -19.24 -3.81 -5.73
N ILE A 316 -18.81 -2.98 -4.77
CA ILE A 316 -17.38 -2.78 -4.48
C ILE A 316 -16.74 -4.10 -4.03
N PHE A 317 -17.39 -4.83 -3.13
CA PHE A 317 -16.91 -6.12 -2.65
C PHE A 317 -16.74 -7.13 -3.80
N LEU A 318 -17.75 -7.28 -4.66
CA LEU A 318 -17.66 -8.19 -5.80
C LEU A 318 -16.60 -7.74 -6.80
N TYR A 319 -16.52 -6.44 -7.10
CA TYR A 319 -15.54 -5.88 -8.04
C TYR A 319 -14.11 -6.12 -7.56
N GLU A 320 -13.79 -5.80 -6.30
CA GLU A 320 -12.44 -5.99 -5.76
C GLU A 320 -12.06 -7.47 -5.67
N ASN A 321 -12.99 -8.36 -5.32
CA ASN A 321 -12.70 -9.80 -5.27
C ASN A 321 -12.65 -10.50 -6.64
N THR A 322 -13.25 -9.90 -7.68
CA THR A 322 -13.21 -10.44 -9.06
C THR A 322 -12.07 -9.88 -9.88
N ARG A 323 -11.46 -8.75 -9.48
CA ARG A 323 -10.20 -8.27 -10.07
C ARG A 323 -9.12 -9.33 -9.89
N ASN A 324 -8.62 -9.87 -11.00
CA ASN A 324 -7.31 -10.51 -10.96
C ASN A 324 -6.28 -9.39 -10.79
N TRP A 325 -5.51 -9.40 -9.70
CA TRP A 325 -4.44 -8.42 -9.39
C TRP A 325 -3.31 -8.35 -10.45
N SER A 326 -3.44 -9.11 -11.54
CA SER A 326 -2.57 -9.14 -12.73
C SER A 326 -2.88 -8.05 -13.75
N GLU A 327 -4.09 -7.47 -13.76
CA GLU A 327 -4.44 -6.42 -14.73
C GLU A 327 -3.95 -5.03 -14.27
N PRO A 328 -3.36 -4.22 -15.17
CA PRO A 328 -3.00 -2.84 -14.88
C PRO A 328 -4.26 -2.01 -14.60
N GLU A 329 -4.17 -1.06 -13.66
CA GLU A 329 -5.25 -0.09 -13.48
C GLU A 329 -5.45 0.68 -14.79
N PRO A 330 -6.70 0.83 -15.28
CA PRO A 330 -6.95 1.75 -16.37
C PRO A 330 -6.54 3.13 -15.89
N GLU A 331 -5.60 3.75 -16.61
CA GLU A 331 -5.23 5.14 -16.37
C GLU A 331 -6.49 5.98 -16.61
N ASP A 332 -6.82 6.88 -15.67
CA ASP A 332 -7.83 7.90 -15.91
C ASP A 332 -7.37 8.65 -17.16
N GLU A 333 -8.11 8.51 -18.26
CA GLU A 333 -7.96 9.39 -19.41
C GLU A 333 -8.16 10.81 -18.85
N ASP A 334 -7.06 11.55 -18.73
CA ASP A 334 -7.06 12.98 -18.43
C ASP A 334 -8.19 13.56 -19.30
N GLU A 335 -9.20 14.22 -18.72
CA GLU A 335 -10.23 14.96 -19.46
C GLU A 335 -9.55 16.13 -20.20
N GLY A 336 -8.66 15.80 -21.13
CA GLY A 336 -7.75 16.65 -21.87
C GLY A 336 -8.28 16.96 -23.27
N GLU A 337 -9.35 16.31 -23.70
CA GLU A 337 -10.08 16.76 -24.87
C GLU A 337 -11.01 17.90 -24.45
N TRP A 338 -10.61 19.12 -24.83
CA TRP A 338 -11.54 20.21 -24.97
C TRP A 338 -12.80 19.66 -25.65
N GLY A 339 -13.96 19.78 -25.01
CA GLY A 339 -15.27 19.41 -25.58
C GLY A 339 -15.66 20.29 -26.78
N LEU A 340 -14.79 20.36 -27.78
CA LEU A 340 -14.85 21.17 -28.99
C LEU A 340 -14.51 20.28 -30.19
N GLN A 341 -15.29 19.19 -30.35
CA GLN A 341 -15.63 18.62 -31.66
C GLN A 341 -16.68 17.51 -31.50
N GLN A 342 -17.93 17.94 -31.32
CA GLN A 342 -19.06 17.18 -31.86
C GLN A 342 -20.10 18.19 -32.36
N GLU A 343 -19.70 19.02 -33.33
CA GLU A 343 -20.70 19.62 -34.21
C GLU A 343 -21.32 18.49 -35.03
N HIS A 344 -22.55 18.17 -34.67
CA HIS A 344 -23.43 17.28 -35.41
C HIS A 344 -23.53 17.69 -36.87
N ILE A 345 -22.83 16.98 -37.76
CA ILE A 345 -23.26 16.85 -39.15
C ILE A 345 -24.26 15.71 -39.20
N PHE A 346 -25.54 16.06 -39.07
CA PHE A 346 -26.64 15.17 -39.43
C PHE A 346 -26.58 14.88 -40.93
N ASN A 347 -26.13 13.68 -41.32
CA ASN A 347 -26.47 13.11 -42.62
C ASN A 347 -27.63 12.15 -42.45
N LEU A 348 -28.84 12.65 -42.70
CA LEU A 348 -30.02 11.87 -43.01
C LEU A 348 -29.96 11.43 -44.48
N SER A 349 -29.69 10.15 -44.74
CA SER A 349 -30.29 9.47 -45.90
C SER A 349 -30.15 7.95 -45.79
N ASP A 350 -31.30 7.32 -45.59
CA ASP A 350 -31.80 6.11 -46.26
C ASP A 350 -31.04 4.77 -46.23
N SER A 351 -31.73 3.86 -45.54
CA SER A 351 -32.36 2.66 -46.13
C SER A 351 -31.68 1.30 -45.94
N SER A 352 -32.47 0.45 -45.28
CA SER A 352 -32.68 -0.98 -45.56
C SER A 352 -31.66 -2.01 -45.06
N SER A 353 -32.17 -2.88 -44.18
CA SER A 353 -32.29 -4.34 -44.40
C SER A 353 -31.79 -5.19 -43.21
N PHE A 354 -32.74 -5.92 -42.59
CA PHE A 354 -32.66 -7.31 -42.08
C PHE A 354 -31.59 -7.64 -41.00
N PHE A 355 -31.88 -8.27 -39.85
CA PHE A 355 -32.73 -9.44 -39.60
C PHE A 355 -33.32 -9.45 -38.17
N THR A 356 -34.52 -10.01 -38.10
CA THR A 356 -35.30 -10.43 -36.93
C THR A 356 -34.81 -11.78 -36.40
N ILE A 357 -34.94 -12.06 -35.09
CA ILE A 357 -35.45 -13.30 -34.44
C ILE A 357 -35.34 -13.06 -32.91
N ARG A 358 -36.41 -12.67 -32.22
CA ARG A 358 -37.52 -13.46 -31.62
C ARG A 358 -37.15 -14.14 -30.30
N ASP A 359 -37.44 -13.40 -29.23
CA ASP A 359 -37.76 -13.89 -27.89
C ASP A 359 -38.97 -14.84 -27.88
N SER A 360 -38.89 -15.84 -27.01
CA SER A 360 -40.00 -16.58 -26.41
C SER A 360 -39.41 -17.36 -25.22
N GLY A 361 -39.92 -17.32 -23.99
CA GLY A 361 -41.13 -16.68 -23.47
C GLY A 361 -41.34 -17.04 -21.99
N PHE A 362 -42.19 -16.24 -21.33
CA PHE A 362 -43.24 -16.57 -20.34
C PHE A 362 -42.85 -17.34 -19.05
N ILE A 363 -43.31 -16.96 -17.85
CA ILE A 363 -44.56 -16.30 -17.40
C ILE A 363 -44.26 -15.19 -16.40
#